data_AF-A0A250VT07-F1
#
_entry.id   AF-A0A250VT07-F1
#
_cell.length_a   1.000
_cell.length_b   1.000
_cell.length_c   1.000
_cell.angle_alpha   90.00
_cell.angle_beta   90.00
_cell.angle_gamma   90.00
#
_symmetry.space_group_name_H-M   'P 1'
#
loop_
_entity.id
_entity.type
_entity.pdbx_description
1 polymer ?
#
loop_
_entity_poly.entity_id
_entity_poly.type
_entity_poly.pdbx_seq_one_letter_code
_entity_poly.pdbx_strand_id
1 'polypeptide(L)' 'MTAEHAPTPAVAFLESQEITTTDCRRCGTQIAGVNGRYACGACGWTNPWHEGHTELPTADDDHAA' A
#
# COMPACT_ATOMS: atom_id res chain seq x y z
N MET A 1 -9.21 33.99 -6.76
CA MET A 1 -8.21 33.28 -5.94
C MET A 1 -8.97 32.20 -5.21
N THR A 2 -9.11 31.02 -5.80
CA THR A 2 -9.81 29.89 -5.18
C THR A 2 -8.95 29.41 -4.02
N ALA A 3 -9.49 29.42 -2.81
CA ALA A 3 -8.85 28.80 -1.67
C ALA A 3 -8.79 27.29 -1.94
N GLU A 4 -7.58 26.75 -2.08
CA GLU A 4 -7.37 25.32 -2.23
C GLU A 4 -7.77 24.66 -0.90
N HIS A 5 -8.79 23.82 -0.93
CA HIS A 5 -9.27 23.11 0.25
C HIS A 5 -8.34 21.92 0.49
N ALA A 6 -7.72 21.84 1.67
CA ALA A 6 -6.92 20.67 2.02
C ALA A 6 -7.79 19.40 1.98
N PRO A 7 -7.31 18.29 1.40
CA PRO A 7 -8.07 17.05 1.35
C PRO A 7 -8.32 16.55 2.77
N THR A 8 -9.52 16.02 3.01
CA THR A 8 -9.79 15.26 4.24
C THR A 8 -8.82 14.06 4.32
N PRO A 9 -8.51 13.56 5.52
CA PRO A 9 -7.60 12.42 5.68
C PRO A 9 -8.04 11.18 4.89
N ALA A 10 -9.36 10.96 4.75
CA ALA A 10 -9.87 9.88 3.92
C ALA A 10 -9.54 10.04 2.44
N VAL A 11 -9.60 11.27 1.90
CA VAL A 11 -9.23 11.57 0.51
C VAL A 11 -7.73 11.39 0.31
N ALA A 12 -6.92 11.94 1.21
CA ALA A 12 -5.47 11.77 1.17
C ALA A 12 -5.04 10.28 1.23
N PHE A 13 -5.73 9.47 2.05
CA PHE A 13 -5.50 8.02 2.09
C PHE A 13 -5.78 7.37 0.73
N LEU A 14 -6.92 7.67 0.10
CA LEU A 14 -7.28 7.11 -1.20
C LEU A 14 -6.31 7.55 -2.32
N GLU A 15 -5.90 8.81 -2.33
CA GLU A 15 -4.92 9.35 -3.29
C GLU A 15 -3.54 8.70 -3.14
N SER A 16 -3.20 8.25 -1.94
CA SER A 16 -1.95 7.51 -1.68
C SER A 16 -2.00 6.03 -2.07
N GLN A 17 -3.12 5.50 -2.59
CA GLN A 17 -3.22 4.10 -3.01
C GLN A 17 -2.79 3.91 -4.47
N GLU A 18 -1.61 3.34 -4.67
CA GLU A 18 -1.08 2.98 -5.99
C GLU A 18 -1.29 1.48 -6.27
N ILE A 19 -1.79 1.14 -7.45
CA ILE A 19 -1.76 -0.26 -7.94
C ILE A 19 -0.42 -0.51 -8.62
N THR A 20 0.35 -1.46 -8.10
CA THR A 20 1.64 -1.88 -8.65
C THR A 20 1.61 -3.34 -9.08
N THR A 21 2.54 -3.75 -9.95
CA THR A 21 2.66 -5.13 -10.43
C THR A 21 4.06 -5.68 -10.20
N THR A 22 4.16 -6.99 -9.97
CA THR A 22 5.42 -7.72 -9.81
C THR A 22 5.23 -9.19 -10.16
N ASP A 23 6.32 -9.94 -10.28
CA ASP A 23 6.28 -11.40 -10.38
C ASP A 23 6.32 -12.03 -8.98
N CYS A 24 5.47 -13.03 -8.75
CA CYS A 24 5.45 -13.76 -7.49
C CYS A 24 6.80 -14.42 -7.23
N ARG A 25 7.46 -14.08 -6.12
CA ARG A 25 8.77 -14.62 -5.73
C ARG A 25 8.77 -16.13 -5.44
N ARG A 26 7.59 -16.76 -5.37
CA ARG A 26 7.44 -18.20 -5.17
C ARG A 26 7.15 -18.97 -6.46
N CYS A 27 6.18 -18.54 -7.27
CA CYS A 27 5.72 -19.30 -8.45
C CYS A 27 5.89 -18.57 -9.78
N GLY A 28 6.39 -17.33 -9.79
CA GLY A 28 6.62 -16.54 -11.00
C GLY A 28 5.36 -15.96 -11.67
N THR A 29 4.16 -16.19 -11.12
CA THR A 29 2.93 -15.58 -11.65
C THR A 29 2.98 -14.07 -11.48
N GLN A 30 2.65 -13.31 -12.53
CA GLN A 30 2.47 -11.87 -12.43
C GLN A 30 1.27 -11.56 -11.52
N ILE A 31 1.46 -10.67 -10.56
CA ILE A 31 0.46 -10.28 -9.57
C ILE A 31 0.40 -8.76 -9.45
N ALA A 32 -0.80 -8.25 -9.18
CA ALA A 32 -1.02 -6.87 -8.81
C ALA A 32 -1.17 -6.74 -7.29
N GLY A 33 -0.82 -5.57 -6.75
CA GLY A 33 -0.91 -5.26 -5.34
C GLY A 33 -1.14 -3.76 -5.13
N VAL A 34 -1.44 -3.38 -3.88
CA VAL A 34 -1.59 -1.97 -3.50
C VAL A 34 -0.33 -1.56 -2.75
N ASN A 35 0.34 -0.48 -3.19
CA ASN A 35 1.51 0.08 -2.51
C ASN A 35 2.60 -0.95 -2.21
N GLY A 36 2.86 -1.86 -3.16
CA GLY A 36 3.86 -2.92 -2.99
C GLY A 36 3.45 -4.05 -2.04
N ARG A 37 2.17 -4.14 -1.66
CA ARG A 37 1.62 -5.24 -0.85
C ARG A 37 0.98 -6.27 -1.76
N TYR A 38 1.54 -7.48 -1.73
CA TYR A 38 1.24 -8.51 -2.72
C TYR A 38 0.71 -9.78 -2.05
N ALA A 39 -0.36 -10.32 -2.62
CA ALA A 39 -0.91 -11.62 -2.28
C ALA A 39 -1.16 -12.42 -3.56
N CYS A 40 -0.45 -13.54 -3.72
CA CYS A 40 -0.56 -14.38 -4.90
C CYS A 40 -1.75 -15.33 -4.78
N GLY A 41 -2.81 -15.05 -5.53
CA GLY A 41 -3.98 -15.93 -5.62
C GLY A 41 -3.70 -17.32 -6.23
N ALA A 42 -2.54 -17.52 -6.87
CA ALA A 42 -2.18 -18.79 -7.51
C ALA A 42 -1.50 -19.78 -6.54
N CYS A 43 -0.61 -19.32 -5.67
CA CYS A 43 0.19 -20.19 -4.79
C CYS A 43 0.13 -19.84 -3.30
N GLY A 44 -0.68 -18.84 -2.93
CA GLY A 44 -0.90 -18.42 -1.54
C GLY A 44 0.28 -17.67 -0.91
N TRP A 45 1.30 -17.29 -1.69
CA TRP A 45 2.41 -16.49 -1.18
C TRP A 45 1.98 -15.04 -0.92
N THR A 46 2.44 -14.46 0.19
CA THR A 46 2.33 -13.04 0.51
C THR A 46 3.71 -12.49 0.82
N ASN A 47 3.98 -11.23 0.47
CA ASN A 47 5.25 -10.61 0.86
C ASN A 47 5.27 -10.24 2.36
N PRO A 48 6.46 -10.17 2.99
CA PRO A 48 6.63 -9.60 4.32
C PRO A 48 6.04 -8.18 4.42
N TRP A 49 5.44 -7.87 5.56
CA TRP A 49 4.70 -6.62 5.78
C TRP A 49 5.53 -5.33 5.61
N HIS A 50 6.86 -5.42 5.80
CA HIS A 50 7.80 -4.31 5.72
C HIS A 50 8.31 -4.02 4.30
N GLU A 51 7.97 -4.86 3.32
CA GLU A 51 8.39 -4.68 1.93
C GLU A 51 7.41 -3.81 1.10
N GLY A 52 6.42 -3.19 1.75
CA GLY A 52 5.55 -2.20 1.10
C GLY A 52 6.32 -0.95 0.67
N HIS A 53 5.75 -0.18 -0.25
CA HIS A 53 6.38 1.04 -0.79
C HIS A 53 6.08 2.29 0.06
N THR A 54 5.08 2.23 0.94
CA THR A 54 4.74 3.34 1.85
C THR A 54 5.58 3.28 3.11
N GLU A 55 5.85 4.45 3.69
CA GLU A 55 6.44 4.53 5.03
C GLU A 55 5.57 3.78 6.04
N LEU A 56 6.25 3.09 6.97
CA LEU A 56 5.58 2.33 8.01
C LEU A 56 5.18 3.28 9.15
N PRO A 57 4.00 3.10 9.76
CA PRO A 57 3.63 3.85 10.95
C PRO A 57 4.67 3.68 12.06
N THR A 58 4.93 4.76 12.78
CA THR A 58 5.79 4.75 13.96
C THR A 58 4.99 4.30 15.20
N ALA A 59 5.69 4.12 16.32
CA ALA A 59 5.02 3.82 17.59
C ALA A 59 4.19 5.01 18.12
N ASP A 60 4.58 6.26 17.80
CA ASP A 60 3.87 7.45 18.25
C ASP A 60 2.49 7.57 17.58
N ASP A 61 2.39 7.11 16.32
CA ASP A 61 1.15 7.11 15.54
C ASP A 61 0.04 6.22 16.16
N ASP A 62 0.39 5.26 17.03
CA ASP A 62 -0.58 4.41 17.74
C ASP A 62 -1.49 5.23 18.68
N HIS A 63 -0.98 6.35 19.19
CA HIS A 63 -1.70 7.24 20.10
C HIS A 63 -2.61 8.25 19.40
N ALA A 64 -2.53 8.36 18.07
CA ALA A 64 -3.28 9.33 17.27
C ALA A 64 -4.60 8.77 16.70
N ALA A 65 -4.96 7.53 17.03
CA ALA A 65 -6.12 6.80 16.50
C ALA A 65 -7.47 7.18 17.15
#